data_AF-A0A7V2AUL4-F1
#
_entry.id   AF-A0A7V2AUL4-F1
#
_cell.length_a   1.000
_cell.length_b   1.000
_cell.length_c   1.000
_cell.angle_alpha   90.00
_cell.angle_beta   90.00
_cell.angle_gamma   90.00
#
_symmetry.space_group_name_H-M   'P 1'
#
loop_
_entity.id
_entity.type
_entity.pdbx_description
1 polymer ?
#
loop_
_entity_poly.entity_id
_entity_poly.type
_entity_poly.pdbx_seq_one_letter_code
_entity_poly.pdbx_strand_id
1 'polypeptide(L)' 'MLNLRDLLQEMIEKKASDLHITAGVPPMLRVDGVMHATSHPVVTPEFSRQIAYSVLTDEQQK' A
#
# COMPACT_ATOMS: atom_id res chain seq x y z
N MET A 1 -8.63 -9.22 6.98
CA MET A 1 -7.76 -8.12 7.44
C MET A 1 -6.95 -7.68 6.25
N LEU A 2 -6.95 -6.38 5.94
CA LEU A 2 -6.27 -5.84 4.75
C LEU A 2 -4.77 -6.16 4.82
N ASN A 3 -4.22 -6.77 3.76
CA ASN A 3 -2.80 -7.05 3.63
C ASN A 3 -2.26 -6.52 2.28
N LEU A 4 -0.94 -6.58 2.08
CA LEU A 4 -0.32 -6.03 0.88
C LEU A 4 -0.81 -6.71 -0.41
N ARG A 5 -1.08 -8.03 -0.38
CA ARG A 5 -1.57 -8.76 -1.56
C ARG A 5 -2.93 -8.24 -2.01
N ASP A 6 -3.82 -7.94 -1.06
CA ASP A 6 -5.14 -7.38 -1.37
C ASP A 6 -5.00 -6.00 -2.06
N LEU A 7 -4.09 -5.16 -1.56
CA LEU A 7 -3.83 -3.84 -2.13
C LEU A 7 -3.18 -3.90 -3.51
N LEU A 8 -2.26 -4.86 -3.74
CA LEU A 8 -1.66 -5.10 -5.05
C LEU A 8 -2.67 -5.67 -6.05
N GLN A 9 -3.59 -6.52 -5.60
CA GLN A 9 -4.70 -7.00 -6.42
C GLN A 9 -5.60 -5.84 -6.87
N GLU A 10 -5.97 -4.95 -5.94
CA GLU A 10 -6.73 -3.75 -6.25
C GLU A 10 -5.99 -2.81 -7.22
N MET A 11 -4.67 -2.68 -7.06
CA MET A 11 -3.81 -1.92 -7.98
C MET A 11 -3.91 -2.45 -9.42
N ILE A 12 -3.90 -3.78 -9.61
CA ILE A 12 -4.08 -4.41 -10.92
C ILE A 12 -5.50 -4.14 -11.48
N GLU A 13 -6.53 -4.35 -10.66
CA GLU A 13 -7.92 -4.14 -11.05
C GLU A 13 -8.21 -2.70 -11.48
N LYS A 14 -7.61 -1.74 -10.79
CA LYS A 14 -7.73 -0.31 -11.08
C LYS A 14 -6.72 0.20 -12.10
N LYS A 15 -5.87 -0.67 -12.67
CA LYS A 15 -4.80 -0.32 -13.62
C LYS A 15 -3.89 0.81 -13.10
N ALA A 16 -3.62 0.79 -11.81
CA ALA A 16 -2.74 1.77 -11.18
C ALA A 16 -1.27 1.44 -11.49
N SER A 17 -0.46 2.48 -11.70
CA SER A 17 0.99 2.37 -11.91
C SER A 17 1.75 2.18 -10.61
N ASP A 18 1.27 2.77 -9.52
CA ASP A 18 1.93 2.76 -8.22
C ASP A 18 0.93 2.59 -7.07
N LEU A 19 1.32 1.82 -6.07
CA LEU A 19 0.68 1.76 -4.75
C LEU A 19 1.54 2.52 -3.74
N HIS A 20 0.95 3.54 -3.11
CA HIS A 20 1.58 4.37 -2.09
C HIS A 20 1.03 4.04 -0.71
N ILE A 21 1.92 3.68 0.21
CA ILE A 21 1.62 3.42 1.62
C ILE A 21 2.31 4.49 2.45
N THR A 22 1.54 5.34 3.14
CA THR A 22 2.07 6.46 3.92
C THR A 22 1.21 6.67 5.15
N ALA A 23 1.83 6.77 6.32
CA ALA A 23 1.10 6.96 7.57
C ALA A 23 0.33 8.28 7.58
N GLY A 24 -0.89 8.28 8.12
CA GLY A 24 -1.75 9.47 8.22
C GLY A 24 -2.66 9.72 7.01
N VAL A 25 -2.55 8.92 5.95
CA VAL A 25 -3.49 8.92 4.80
C VAL A 25 -3.94 7.49 4.47
N PRO A 26 -5.08 7.31 3.78
CA PRO A 26 -5.43 6.00 3.21
C PRO A 26 -4.36 5.51 2.23
N PRO A 27 -4.30 4.20 1.91
CA PRO A 27 -3.54 3.71 0.77
C PRO A 27 -3.94 4.50 -0.48
N MET A 28 -2.95 4.96 -1.24
CA MET A 28 -3.18 5.75 -2.45
C MET A 28 -2.72 4.97 -3.68
N LEU A 29 -3.47 5.10 -4.77
CA LEU A 29 -3.14 4.52 -6.06
C LEU A 29 -2.84 5.64 -7.05
N ARG A 30 -1.78 5.51 -7.83
CA ARG A 30 -1.54 6.39 -8.98
C ARG A 30 -2.18 5.78 -10.21
N VAL A 31 -3.17 6.44 -10.80
CA VAL A 31 -3.83 6.02 -12.04
C VAL A 31 -3.67 7.15 -13.05
N ASP A 32 -3.12 6.84 -14.23
CA ASP A 32 -2.86 7.83 -15.29
C ASP A 32 -2.14 9.10 -14.80
N GLY A 33 -1.18 8.91 -13.88
CA GLY A 33 -0.36 9.99 -13.29
C GLY A 33 -1.01 10.74 -12.12
N VAL A 34 -2.28 10.48 -11.80
CA VAL A 34 -3.05 11.15 -10.74
C VAL A 34 -3.17 10.28 -9.50
N MET A 35 -3.05 10.89 -8.32
CA MET A 35 -3.19 10.20 -7.04
C MET A 35 -4.65 10.08 -6.61
N HIS A 36 -5.09 8.85 -6.33
CA HIS A 36 -6.44 8.54 -5.86
C HIS A 36 -6.39 7.84 -4.50
N ALA A 37 -7.17 8.31 -3.54
CA ALA A 37 -7.35 7.61 -2.27
C ALA A 37 -8.22 6.36 -2.48
N THR A 38 -7.84 5.26 -1.84
CA THR A 38 -8.70 4.08 -1.72
C THR A 38 -9.79 4.29 -0.67
N SER A 39 -10.78 3.40 -0.62
CA SER A 39 -11.82 3.39 0.42
C SER A 39 -11.38 2.70 1.71
N HIS A 40 -10.10 2.33 1.83
CA HIS A 40 -9.56 1.68 3.02
C HIS A 40 -9.32 2.69 4.15
N PRO A 41 -9.21 2.21 5.40
CA PRO A 41 -8.85 3.05 6.53
C PRO A 41 -7.50 3.75 6.35
N VAL A 42 -7.32 4.84 7.09
CA VAL A 42 -6.03 5.55 7.19
C VAL A 42 -4.94 4.59 7.65
N VAL A 43 -3.81 4.62 6.96
CA VAL A 43 -2.62 3.84 7.32
C VAL A 43 -2.04 4.37 8.62
N THR A 44 -1.87 3.49 9.61
CA THR A 44 -1.15 3.80 10.84
C THR A 44 0.36 3.55 10.66
N PRO A 45 1.23 4.14 11.51
CA PRO A 45 2.66 3.82 11.51
C PRO A 45 2.96 2.33 11.71
N GLU A 46 2.12 1.64 12.48
CA GLU A 46 2.26 0.19 12.74
C GLU A 46 1.92 -0.60 11.49
N PHE A 47 0.82 -0.23 10.81
CA PHE A 47 0.40 -0.91 9.59
C PHE A 47 1.38 -0.68 8.44
N SER A 48 1.94 0.53 8.28
CA SER A 48 2.94 0.79 7.24
C SER A 48 4.21 -0.06 7.44
N ARG A 49 4.69 -0.19 8.68
CA ARG A 49 5.82 -1.08 9.02
C ARG A 49 5.48 -2.54 8.75
N GLN A 50 4.29 -2.99 9.13
CA GLN A 50 3.82 -4.36 8.87
C GLN A 50 3.79 -4.67 7.36
N ILE A 51 3.26 -3.76 6.55
CA ILE A 51 3.23 -3.90 5.09
C ILE A 51 4.65 -3.99 4.53
N ALA A 52 5.56 -3.10 4.94
CA ALA A 52 6.95 -3.12 4.47
C ALA A 52 7.63 -4.45 4.81
N TYR A 53 7.55 -4.91 6.06
CA TYR A 53 8.20 -6.16 6.49
C TYR A 53 7.54 -7.41 5.90
N SER A 54 6.32 -7.33 5.39
CA SER A 54 5.68 -8.47 4.73
C SER A 54 6.34 -8.90 3.41
N VAL A 55 7.19 -8.05 2.82
CA VAL A 55 7.88 -8.33 1.54
C VAL A 55 9.40 -8.33 1.64
N LEU A 56 9.96 -7.81 2.73
CA LEU A 56 11.40 -7.76 2.93
C LEU A 56 11.89 -9.08 3.51
N THR A 57 12.96 -9.62 2.94
CA THR A 57 13.71 -10.72 3.56
C THR A 57 14.41 -10.23 4.83
N ASP A 58 14.81 -11.17 5.70
CA ASP A 58 15.56 -10.84 6.92
C ASP A 58 16.85 -10.03 6.65
N GLU A 59 17.47 -10.23 5.49
CA GLU A 59 18.65 -9.46 5.07
C GLU A 59 18.29 -8.02 4.69
N GLN A 60 17.12 -7.79 4.09
CA GLN A 60 16.63 -6.47 3.70
C GLN A 60 16.01 -5.67 4.86
N GLN A 61 15.72 -6.32 5.99
CA GLN A 61 15.22 -5.66 7.21
C GLN A 61 16.33 -5.10 8.11
N LYS A 62 17.60 -5.45 7.84
CA LYS A 62 18.78 -4.95 8.56
C LYS A 62 19.23 -3.59 8.05
#